data_AF-A0A3S1DK75-F1
#
_entry.id   AF-A0A3S1DK75-F1
#
_cell.length_a   1.000
_cell.length_b   1.000
_cell.length_c   1.000
_cell.angle_alpha   90.00
_cell.angle_beta   90.00
_cell.angle_gamma   90.00
#
_symmetry.space_group_name_H-M   'P 1'
#
loop_
_entity.id
_entity.type
_entity.pdbx_description
1 polymer ?
#
loop_
_entity_poly.entity_id
_entity_poly.type
_entity_poly.pdbx_seq_one_letter_code
_entity_poly.pdbx_strand_id
1 'polypeptide(L)'
;MNTGTLCAIAKQKRGMIIMDFKPSNYLLDHFISADLSSLTENNTILFNKERQWVGAFILNSTLRYKYEEKQRIYLMNILRRIESTFYQYNTGSVLLDDFLNHDKVSISKYLSAVVCIETSISHLYQAYMLGSKMAGEDNKLFERNDGSSIERLNKLYNVAKHYDSSISNGSLEELNTIPIWITNQGIKSNQTFLSFDELHAMMREVEYIADEIIK
;
A
#
# COMPACT_ATOMS: atom_id res chain seq x y z
N MET A 1 -2.91 31.79 7.55
CA MET A 1 -2.76 30.66 6.62
C MET A 1 -3.40 31.07 5.30
N ASN A 2 -2.57 31.33 4.27
CA ASN A 2 -3.01 31.90 3.00
C ASN A 2 -3.51 30.78 2.07
N THR A 3 -4.81 30.79 1.78
CA THR A 3 -5.49 29.90 0.81
C THR A 3 -5.21 30.26 -0.65
N GLY A 4 -4.36 31.28 -0.91
CA GLY A 4 -4.12 31.83 -2.24
C GLY A 4 -3.12 31.06 -3.12
N THR A 5 -2.31 30.15 -2.57
CA THR A 5 -1.17 29.57 -3.31
C THR A 5 -1.57 28.43 -4.25
N LEU A 6 -2.61 27.67 -3.93
CA LEU A 6 -3.07 26.55 -4.78
C LEU A 6 -3.78 27.02 -6.06
N CYS A 7 -4.29 28.25 -6.10
CA CYS A 7 -5.02 28.79 -7.25
C CYS A 7 -4.08 29.34 -8.35
N ALA A 8 -2.81 29.61 -8.03
CA ALA A 8 -1.86 30.21 -8.97
C ALA A 8 -1.31 29.23 -10.01
N ILE A 9 -1.34 27.91 -9.75
CA ILE A 9 -0.77 26.90 -10.64
C ILE A 9 -1.79 26.45 -11.72
N ALA A 10 -3.09 26.75 -11.55
CA ALA A 10 -4.16 26.23 -12.41
C ALA A 10 -4.50 27.07 -13.66
N LYS A 11 -3.64 28.01 -14.09
CA LYS A 11 -3.88 28.84 -15.29
C LYS A 11 -2.83 28.64 -16.38
N GLN A 12 -2.76 27.44 -16.94
CA GLN A 12 -2.19 27.24 -18.27
C GLN A 12 -2.93 26.14 -19.04
N LYS A 13 -4.14 26.45 -19.51
CA LYS A 13 -4.81 25.67 -20.56
C LYS A 13 -4.33 26.15 -21.93
N ARG A 14 -3.49 25.36 -22.60
CA ARG A 14 -3.39 25.34 -24.06
C ARG A 14 -3.44 23.89 -24.54
N GLY A 15 -4.27 23.65 -25.55
CA GLY A 15 -4.77 22.34 -25.95
C GLY A 15 -3.66 21.33 -26.17
N MET A 16 -3.79 20.18 -25.50
CA MET A 16 -2.94 19.03 -25.74
C MET A 16 -3.66 18.16 -26.78
N ILE A 17 -3.09 18.12 -27.98
CA ILE A 17 -3.40 17.12 -28.99
C ILE A 17 -3.05 15.78 -28.33
N ILE A 18 -4.03 14.89 -28.15
CA ILE A 18 -3.75 13.49 -27.81
C ILE A 18 -3.17 12.87 -29.08
N MET A 19 -1.89 13.16 -29.34
CA MET A 19 -1.06 12.31 -30.18
C MET A 19 -0.83 11.02 -29.40
N ASP A 20 -0.67 9.89 -30.08
CA ASP A 20 -0.21 8.63 -29.50
C ASP A 20 1.16 8.84 -28.85
N PHE A 21 1.14 9.34 -27.62
CA PHE A 21 2.33 9.72 -26.87
C PHE A 21 2.85 8.48 -26.18
N LYS A 22 3.92 7.91 -26.74
CA LYS A 22 4.71 6.91 -26.04
C LYS A 22 5.77 7.62 -25.20
N PRO A 23 5.67 7.62 -23.86
CA PRO A 23 6.66 8.27 -23.02
C PRO A 23 8.04 7.62 -23.20
N SER A 24 9.10 8.43 -23.19
CA SER A 24 10.48 7.92 -23.20
C SER A 24 10.83 7.33 -21.83
N ASN A 25 11.80 6.41 -21.78
CA ASN A 25 12.28 5.83 -20.51
C ASN A 25 12.76 6.91 -19.53
N TYR A 26 13.47 7.93 -20.04
CA TYR A 26 13.88 9.08 -19.23
C TYR A 26 12.70 9.80 -18.58
N LEU A 27 11.59 9.96 -19.32
CA LEU A 27 10.40 10.60 -18.77
C LEU A 27 9.80 9.75 -17.65
N LEU A 28 9.63 8.45 -17.91
CA LEU A 28 9.06 7.51 -16.95
C LEU A 28 9.84 7.51 -15.63
N ASP A 29 11.16 7.33 -15.73
CA ASP A 29 12.01 7.09 -14.57
C ASP A 29 12.27 8.37 -13.76
N HIS A 30 12.31 9.53 -14.41
CA HIS A 30 12.67 10.79 -13.76
C HIS A 30 11.48 11.61 -13.27
N PHE A 31 10.34 11.55 -13.96
CA PHE A 31 9.18 12.41 -13.66
C PHE A 31 7.98 11.68 -13.06
N ILE A 32 7.95 10.35 -13.10
CA ILE A 32 6.81 9.58 -12.61
C ILE A 32 7.24 8.73 -11.43
N SER A 33 8.20 7.85 -11.66
CA SER A 33 8.59 6.84 -10.69
C SER A 33 9.91 6.22 -11.11
N ALA A 34 10.83 6.07 -10.16
CA ALA A 34 12.04 5.30 -10.38
C ALA A 34 11.71 3.90 -10.94
N ASP A 35 12.59 3.40 -11.80
CA ASP A 35 12.55 2.06 -12.39
C ASP A 35 11.27 1.72 -13.20
N LEU A 36 10.40 2.69 -13.51
CA LEU A 36 9.13 2.45 -14.22
C LEU A 36 9.33 1.97 -15.66
N SER A 37 10.40 2.39 -16.32
CA SER A 37 10.77 1.88 -17.64
C SER A 37 11.06 0.37 -17.61
N SER A 38 11.59 -0.13 -16.49
CA SER A 38 11.95 -1.54 -16.26
C SER A 38 10.77 -2.41 -15.82
N LEU A 39 9.65 -1.81 -15.41
CA LEU A 39 8.43 -2.53 -15.07
C LEU A 39 7.78 -3.10 -16.34
N THR A 40 7.88 -4.41 -16.57
CA THR A 40 7.34 -5.08 -17.76
C THR A 40 6.24 -6.07 -17.45
N GLU A 41 6.16 -6.52 -16.20
CA GLU A 41 5.34 -7.64 -15.79
C GLU A 41 4.67 -7.33 -14.47
N ASN A 42 3.46 -7.86 -14.29
CA ASN A 42 2.77 -7.85 -13.02
C ASN A 42 2.85 -9.25 -12.39
N ASN A 43 3.73 -9.41 -11.41
CA ASN A 43 3.89 -10.67 -10.67
C ASN A 43 3.09 -10.71 -9.36
N THR A 44 2.05 -9.88 -9.24
CA THR A 44 1.15 -9.95 -8.08
C THR A 44 0.23 -11.17 -8.17
N ILE A 45 -0.08 -11.77 -7.02
CA ILE A 45 -0.95 -12.96 -6.93
C ILE A 45 -2.30 -12.53 -6.35
N LEU A 46 -3.36 -12.61 -7.14
CA LEU A 46 -4.70 -12.20 -6.70
C LEU A 46 -5.24 -13.12 -5.60
N PHE A 47 -5.82 -12.52 -4.57
CA PHE A 47 -6.55 -13.22 -3.52
C PHE A 47 -8.03 -13.33 -3.85
N ASN A 48 -8.71 -14.36 -3.33
CA ASN A 48 -10.15 -14.51 -3.53
C ASN A 48 -10.92 -13.33 -2.89
N LYS A 49 -11.81 -12.70 -3.67
CA LYS A 49 -12.55 -11.48 -3.30
C LYS A 49 -13.72 -11.71 -2.34
N GLU A 50 -14.08 -12.94 -2.03
CA GLU A 50 -15.36 -13.27 -1.38
C GLU A 50 -15.37 -13.22 0.17
N ARG A 51 -14.27 -12.86 0.82
CA ARG A 51 -14.19 -12.90 2.29
C ARG A 51 -14.74 -11.62 2.93
N GLN A 52 -15.81 -11.77 3.72
CA GLN A 52 -16.47 -10.68 4.47
C GLN A 52 -16.24 -10.82 5.98
N TRP A 53 -14.97 -10.69 6.42
CA TRP A 53 -14.62 -10.89 7.83
C TRP A 53 -15.29 -9.88 8.75
N VAL A 54 -15.37 -8.62 8.35
CA VAL A 54 -16.01 -7.58 9.16
C VAL A 54 -17.50 -7.89 9.37
N GLY A 55 -18.20 -8.29 8.31
CA GLY A 55 -19.61 -8.66 8.40
C GLY A 55 -19.84 -9.86 9.32
N ALA A 56 -19.03 -10.91 9.15
CA ALA A 56 -19.09 -12.11 9.99
C ALA A 56 -18.82 -11.78 11.47
N PHE A 57 -17.82 -10.92 11.76
CA PHE A 57 -17.50 -10.51 13.13
C PHE A 57 -18.62 -9.71 13.79
N ILE A 58 -19.26 -8.78 13.07
CA ILE A 58 -20.40 -8.02 13.60
C ILE A 58 -21.53 -8.97 13.99
N LEU A 59 -21.86 -9.94 13.14
CA LEU A 59 -22.90 -10.93 13.42
C LEU A 59 -22.53 -11.81 14.61
N ASN A 60 -21.31 -12.35 14.65
CA ASN A 60 -20.86 -13.24 15.73
C ASN A 60 -20.74 -12.52 17.08
N SER A 61 -20.23 -11.28 17.08
CA SER A 61 -20.14 -10.46 18.30
C SER A 61 -21.51 -10.00 18.84
N THR A 62 -22.55 -9.98 18.00
CA THR A 62 -23.91 -9.64 18.41
C THR A 62 -24.70 -10.88 18.85
N LEU A 63 -24.53 -12.00 18.15
CA LEU A 63 -25.39 -13.18 18.27
C LEU A 63 -24.78 -14.33 19.09
N ARG A 64 -23.45 -14.44 19.15
CA ARG A 64 -22.75 -15.62 19.71
C ARG A 64 -21.85 -15.28 20.88
N TYR A 65 -20.97 -14.29 20.73
CA TYR A 65 -19.89 -14.03 21.68
C TYR A 65 -19.96 -12.62 22.25
N LYS A 66 -19.96 -12.52 23.58
CA LYS A 66 -19.87 -11.24 24.29
C LYS A 66 -18.41 -10.91 24.60
N TYR A 67 -17.77 -10.19 23.69
CA TYR A 67 -16.42 -9.67 23.89
C TYR A 67 -16.38 -8.55 24.93
N GLU A 68 -15.26 -8.42 25.63
CA GLU A 68 -14.96 -7.18 26.36
C GLU A 68 -14.90 -6.00 25.38
N GLU A 69 -15.35 -4.82 25.80
CA GLU A 69 -15.48 -3.65 24.93
C GLU A 69 -14.15 -3.28 24.25
N LYS A 70 -13.06 -3.24 25.02
CA LYS A 70 -11.73 -2.91 24.50
C LYS A 70 -11.28 -3.95 23.48
N GLN A 71 -11.44 -5.23 23.78
CA GLN A 71 -11.08 -6.33 22.87
C GLN A 71 -11.89 -6.26 21.56
N ARG A 72 -13.20 -6.02 21.65
CA ARG A 72 -14.08 -5.86 20.49
C ARG A 72 -13.63 -4.73 19.56
N ILE A 73 -13.20 -3.60 20.13
CA ILE A 73 -12.69 -2.44 19.37
C ILE A 73 -11.39 -2.80 18.64
N TYR A 74 -10.48 -3.52 19.29
CA TYR A 74 -9.24 -4.00 18.67
C TYR A 74 -9.53 -4.95 17.51
N LEU A 75 -10.30 -6.00 17.75
CA LEU A 75 -10.65 -7.00 16.73
C LEU A 75 -11.34 -6.37 15.52
N MET A 76 -12.29 -5.46 15.73
CA MET A 76 -12.95 -4.74 14.64
C MET A 76 -11.96 -3.92 13.80
N ASN A 77 -11.02 -3.23 14.44
CA ASN A 77 -10.03 -2.42 13.72
C ASN A 77 -8.95 -3.27 13.03
N ILE A 78 -8.62 -4.44 13.57
CA ILE A 78 -7.74 -5.41 12.91
C ILE A 78 -8.44 -5.94 11.65
N LEU A 79 -9.64 -6.49 11.79
CA LEU A 79 -10.38 -7.10 10.68
C LEU A 79 -10.66 -6.13 9.54
N ARG A 80 -11.10 -4.89 9.84
CA ARG A 80 -11.35 -3.90 8.77
C ARG A 80 -10.09 -3.54 7.99
N ARG A 81 -8.92 -3.58 8.64
CA ARG A 81 -7.62 -3.29 7.99
C ARG A 81 -7.18 -4.46 7.15
N ILE A 82 -7.29 -5.68 7.68
CA ILE A 82 -7.03 -6.91 6.93
C ILE A 82 -7.90 -6.92 5.67
N GLU A 83 -9.22 -6.78 5.79
CA GLU A 83 -10.14 -6.77 4.65
C GLU A 83 -9.78 -5.68 3.62
N SER A 84 -9.44 -4.47 4.10
CA SER A 84 -9.00 -3.39 3.22
C SER A 84 -7.65 -3.67 2.54
N THR A 85 -6.71 -4.33 3.21
CA THR A 85 -5.43 -4.75 2.62
C THR A 85 -5.66 -5.62 1.39
N PHE A 86 -6.53 -6.63 1.49
CA PHE A 86 -6.87 -7.51 0.36
C PHE A 86 -7.58 -6.76 -0.77
N TYR A 87 -8.58 -5.96 -0.43
CA TYR A 87 -9.31 -5.17 -1.42
C TYR A 87 -8.38 -4.25 -2.23
N GLN A 88 -7.53 -3.51 -1.53
CA GLN A 88 -6.62 -2.55 -2.15
C GLN A 88 -5.50 -3.25 -2.94
N TYR A 89 -4.96 -4.37 -2.43
CA TYR A 89 -3.96 -5.15 -3.15
C TYR A 89 -4.50 -5.67 -4.49
N ASN A 90 -5.67 -6.32 -4.46
CA ASN A 90 -6.31 -6.85 -5.66
C ASN A 90 -6.68 -5.73 -6.66
N THR A 91 -7.16 -4.59 -6.16
CA THR A 91 -7.48 -3.43 -7.00
C THR A 91 -6.23 -2.86 -7.66
N GLY A 92 -5.15 -2.71 -6.89
CA GLY A 92 -3.86 -2.25 -7.39
C GLY A 92 -3.29 -3.19 -8.46
N SER A 93 -3.36 -4.50 -8.24
CA SER A 93 -2.96 -5.53 -9.20
C SER A 93 -3.72 -5.40 -10.53
N VAL A 94 -5.06 -5.27 -10.50
CA VAL A 94 -5.88 -5.10 -11.71
C VAL A 94 -5.53 -3.80 -12.45
N LEU A 95 -5.31 -2.71 -11.74
CA LEU A 95 -4.91 -1.43 -12.35
C LEU A 95 -3.51 -1.48 -12.96
N LEU A 96 -2.60 -2.24 -12.36
CA LEU A 96 -1.25 -2.47 -12.85
C LEU A 96 -1.27 -3.29 -14.15
N ASP A 97 -2.05 -4.36 -14.19
CA ASP A 97 -2.30 -5.15 -15.40
C ASP A 97 -2.86 -4.28 -16.53
N ASP A 98 -3.85 -3.46 -16.21
CA ASP A 98 -4.49 -2.57 -17.17
C ASP A 98 -3.50 -1.50 -17.69
N PHE A 99 -2.57 -1.03 -16.86
CA PHE A 99 -1.47 -0.17 -17.29
C PHE A 99 -0.49 -0.87 -18.25
N LEU A 100 -0.09 -2.10 -17.93
CA LEU A 100 0.87 -2.87 -18.74
C LEU A 100 0.27 -3.31 -20.08
N ASN A 101 -1.00 -3.72 -20.09
CA ASN A 101 -1.69 -4.16 -21.30
C ASN A 101 -1.96 -3.02 -22.32
N HIS A 102 -1.87 -1.76 -21.90
CA HIS A 102 -2.06 -0.59 -22.76
C HIS A 102 -0.74 0.18 -23.00
N ASP A 103 0.37 -0.55 -23.19
CA ASP A 103 1.69 -0.01 -23.57
C ASP A 103 2.20 1.14 -22.68
N LYS A 104 1.87 1.12 -21.38
CA LYS A 104 2.24 2.15 -20.41
C LYS A 104 1.73 3.56 -20.75
N VAL A 105 0.72 3.68 -21.61
CA VAL A 105 0.18 4.98 -22.04
C VAL A 105 -0.55 5.68 -20.89
N SER A 106 -1.23 4.92 -20.03
CA SER A 106 -2.06 5.48 -18.97
C SER A 106 -1.30 5.62 -17.64
N ILE A 107 -0.46 6.65 -17.54
CA ILE A 107 0.30 6.98 -16.31
C ILE A 107 -0.63 7.08 -15.08
N SER A 108 -1.84 7.60 -15.25
CA SER A 108 -2.82 7.70 -14.17
C SER A 108 -3.23 6.34 -13.60
N LYS A 109 -3.31 5.28 -14.43
CA LYS A 109 -3.58 3.92 -13.96
C LYS A 109 -2.43 3.39 -13.12
N TYR A 110 -1.18 3.62 -13.55
CA TYR A 110 -0.01 3.27 -12.76
C TYR A 110 0.00 3.97 -11.39
N LEU A 111 -0.20 5.29 -11.36
CA LEU A 111 -0.22 6.04 -10.10
C LEU A 111 -1.36 5.58 -9.18
N SER A 112 -2.53 5.25 -9.75
CA SER A 112 -3.64 4.68 -8.98
C SER A 112 -3.31 3.29 -8.44
N ALA A 113 -2.60 2.45 -9.21
CA ALA A 113 -2.11 1.16 -8.73
C ALA A 113 -1.13 1.34 -7.55
N VAL A 114 -0.19 2.28 -7.65
CA VAL A 114 0.73 2.62 -6.55
C VAL A 114 -0.04 3.02 -5.29
N VAL A 115 -1.02 3.92 -5.38
CA VAL A 115 -1.83 4.35 -4.23
C VAL A 115 -2.59 3.19 -3.59
N CYS A 116 -3.17 2.30 -4.41
CA CYS A 116 -3.81 1.08 -3.91
C CYS A 116 -2.84 0.19 -3.15
N ILE A 117 -1.65 -0.06 -3.72
CA ILE A 117 -0.62 -0.88 -3.07
C ILE A 117 -0.09 -0.23 -1.78
N GLU A 118 0.15 1.09 -1.80
CA GLU A 118 0.56 1.88 -0.63
C GLU A 118 -0.46 1.78 0.51
N THR A 119 -1.75 1.90 0.18
CA THR A 119 -2.84 1.76 1.13
C THR A 119 -2.89 0.33 1.69
N SER A 120 -2.67 -0.67 0.84
CA SER A 120 -2.66 -2.08 1.23
C SER A 120 -1.57 -2.38 2.26
N ILE A 121 -0.31 -1.99 1.99
CA ILE A 121 0.82 -2.21 2.91
C ILE A 121 0.66 -1.41 4.20
N SER A 122 0.08 -0.22 4.14
CA SER A 122 -0.21 0.61 5.30
C SER A 122 -1.21 -0.05 6.23
N HIS A 123 -2.31 -0.56 5.68
CA HIS A 123 -3.30 -1.31 6.46
C HIS A 123 -2.75 -2.62 7.00
N LEU A 124 -1.90 -3.32 6.23
CA LEU A 124 -1.28 -4.57 6.66
C LEU A 124 -0.39 -4.34 7.90
N TYR A 125 0.52 -3.37 7.81
CA TYR A 125 1.40 -3.03 8.93
C TYR A 125 0.60 -2.57 10.16
N GLN A 126 -0.43 -1.75 9.95
CA GLN A 126 -1.30 -1.29 11.02
C GLN A 126 -2.14 -2.42 11.65
N ALA A 127 -2.45 -3.50 10.93
CA ALA A 127 -3.09 -4.68 11.49
C ALA A 127 -2.13 -5.42 12.43
N TYR A 128 -0.89 -5.67 11.98
CA TYR A 128 0.16 -6.23 12.85
C TYR A 128 0.39 -5.39 14.11
N MET A 129 0.49 -4.06 13.98
CA MET A 129 0.67 -3.17 15.13
C MET A 129 -0.47 -3.27 16.16
N LEU A 130 -1.72 -3.41 15.71
CA LEU A 130 -2.83 -3.59 16.63
C LEU A 130 -2.84 -4.98 17.26
N GLY A 131 -2.51 -6.02 16.50
CA GLY A 131 -2.39 -7.39 17.01
C GLY A 131 -1.33 -7.50 18.10
N SER A 132 -0.14 -6.92 17.87
CA SER A 132 0.93 -6.83 18.85
C SER A 132 0.47 -6.11 20.13
N LYS A 133 -0.16 -4.93 20.00
CA LYS A 133 -0.72 -4.18 21.16
C LYS A 133 -1.79 -4.95 21.93
N MET A 134 -2.59 -5.76 21.24
CA MET A 134 -3.61 -6.60 21.88
C MET A 134 -2.98 -7.79 22.64
N ALA A 135 -1.85 -8.31 22.16
CA ALA A 135 -1.12 -9.41 22.78
C ALA A 135 -0.25 -8.99 23.99
N GLY A 136 0.11 -7.70 24.10
CA GLY A 136 0.83 -7.14 25.25
C GLY A 136 1.95 -6.17 24.84
N GLU A 137 2.36 -5.28 25.76
CA GLU A 137 3.36 -4.23 25.49
C GLU A 137 4.75 -4.79 25.16
N ASP A 138 5.09 -5.99 25.64
CA ASP A 138 6.37 -6.65 25.38
C ASP A 138 6.40 -7.40 24.03
N ASN A 139 5.26 -7.49 23.32
CA ASN A 139 5.18 -8.22 22.07
C ASN A 139 5.69 -7.37 20.89
N LYS A 140 7.01 -7.24 20.76
CA LYS A 140 7.63 -6.59 19.60
C LYS A 140 7.40 -7.41 18.33
N LEU A 141 7.07 -6.71 17.24
CA LEU A 141 6.88 -7.34 15.93
C LEU A 141 8.19 -7.76 15.25
N PHE A 142 9.28 -7.05 15.53
CA PHE A 142 10.61 -7.26 14.96
C PHE A 142 11.65 -6.53 15.83
N GLU A 143 12.92 -6.91 15.70
CA GLU A 143 14.04 -6.17 16.28
C GLU A 143 14.68 -5.26 15.23
N ARG A 144 15.28 -4.15 15.67
CA ARG A 144 15.89 -3.19 14.75
C ARG A 144 17.02 -3.86 13.97
N ASN A 145 16.99 -3.70 12.64
CA ASN A 145 17.91 -4.29 11.67
C ASN A 145 17.91 -5.83 11.66
N ASP A 146 16.82 -6.48 12.10
CA ASP A 146 16.72 -7.93 12.01
C ASP A 146 16.51 -8.44 10.57
N GLY A 147 16.21 -7.53 9.62
CA GLY A 147 16.02 -7.90 8.22
C GLY A 147 14.78 -8.76 8.00
N SER A 148 13.80 -8.74 8.92
CA SER A 148 12.52 -9.39 8.73
C SER A 148 11.69 -8.69 7.65
N SER A 149 10.76 -9.43 7.03
CA SER A 149 9.79 -8.86 6.10
C SER A 149 8.91 -7.80 6.78
N ILE A 150 8.59 -7.98 8.06
CA ILE A 150 7.83 -7.01 8.84
C ILE A 150 8.64 -5.71 9.09
N GLU A 151 9.94 -5.80 9.36
CA GLU A 151 10.80 -4.62 9.43
C GLU A 151 10.80 -3.85 8.09
N ARG A 152 10.90 -4.56 6.96
CA ARG A 152 10.86 -3.93 5.63
C ARG A 152 9.50 -3.31 5.31
N LEU A 153 8.41 -3.99 5.69
CA LEU A 153 7.06 -3.45 5.60
C LEU A 153 6.91 -2.16 6.43
N ASN A 154 7.44 -2.14 7.65
CA ASN A 154 7.50 -0.95 8.50
C ASN A 154 8.27 0.19 7.83
N LYS A 155 9.43 -0.10 7.25
CA LYS A 155 10.25 0.89 6.53
C LYS A 155 9.48 1.50 5.35
N LEU A 156 8.83 0.68 4.52
CA LEU A 156 7.97 1.18 3.44
C LEU A 156 6.83 2.06 3.96
N TYR A 157 6.12 1.61 4.99
CA TYR A 157 5.05 2.37 5.63
C TYR A 157 5.54 3.73 6.15
N ASN A 158 6.69 3.78 6.81
CA ASN A 158 7.24 5.02 7.36
C ASN A 158 7.73 5.97 6.27
N VAL A 159 8.34 5.46 5.20
CA VAL A 159 8.75 6.28 4.05
C VAL A 159 7.53 6.96 3.42
N ALA A 160 6.47 6.20 3.14
CA ALA A 160 5.21 6.73 2.63
C ALA A 160 4.59 7.78 3.57
N LYS A 161 4.46 7.45 4.86
CA LYS A 161 3.85 8.31 5.88
C LYS A 161 4.58 9.64 6.08
N HIS A 162 5.90 9.66 6.01
CA HIS A 162 6.71 10.83 6.32
C HIS A 162 7.20 11.59 5.08
N TYR A 163 6.78 11.17 3.89
CA TYR A 163 7.28 11.71 2.62
C TYR A 163 7.06 13.21 2.47
N ASP A 164 5.85 13.70 2.75
CA ASP A 164 5.52 15.12 2.66
C ASP A 164 6.41 15.99 3.55
N SER A 165 6.74 15.50 4.74
CA SER A 165 7.64 16.18 5.67
C SER A 165 9.08 16.19 5.16
N SER A 166 9.51 15.10 4.51
CA SER A 166 10.83 15.03 3.88
C SER A 166 10.96 15.98 2.69
N ILE A 167 9.89 16.15 1.89
CA ILE A 167 9.81 17.15 0.82
C ILE A 167 9.94 18.55 1.42
N SER A 168 9.12 18.88 2.42
CA SER A 168 9.07 20.24 2.99
C SER A 168 10.39 20.65 3.65
N ASN A 169 11.10 19.69 4.25
CA ASN A 169 12.34 19.94 4.98
C ASN A 169 13.59 19.78 4.10
N GLY A 170 13.43 19.42 2.82
CA GLY A 170 14.55 19.23 1.89
C GLY A 170 15.48 18.08 2.25
N SER A 171 15.01 17.09 3.01
CA SER A 171 15.81 15.96 3.52
C SER A 171 15.74 14.71 2.62
N LEU A 172 15.30 14.86 1.37
CA LEU A 172 15.31 13.77 0.40
C LEU A 172 16.74 13.58 -0.13
N GLU A 173 17.36 12.46 0.24
CA GLU A 173 18.71 12.10 -0.22
C GLU A 173 18.75 11.87 -1.75
N GLU A 174 17.68 11.28 -2.30
CA GLU A 174 17.45 11.12 -3.73
C GLU A 174 16.04 11.62 -4.07
N LEU A 175 15.95 12.52 -5.06
CA LEU A 175 14.71 13.09 -5.57
C LEU A 175 13.98 12.04 -6.42
N ASN A 176 13.17 11.21 -5.77
CA ASN A 176 12.11 10.48 -6.47
C ASN A 176 10.83 11.29 -6.47
N THR A 177 9.96 11.05 -7.45
CA THR A 177 8.67 11.77 -7.51
C THR A 177 7.69 11.24 -6.46
N ILE A 178 7.80 9.96 -6.12
CA ILE A 178 6.89 9.24 -5.21
C ILE A 178 7.70 8.47 -4.15
N PRO A 179 7.13 8.25 -2.93
CA PRO A 179 7.85 7.62 -1.82
C PRO A 179 8.19 6.16 -2.05
N ILE A 180 7.29 5.46 -2.75
CA ILE A 180 7.41 4.04 -3.06
C ILE A 180 6.97 3.81 -4.50
N TRP A 181 7.51 2.77 -5.13
CA TRP A 181 7.15 2.37 -6.48
C TRP A 181 7.08 0.86 -6.64
N ILE A 182 6.44 0.43 -7.73
CA ILE A 182 6.26 -0.97 -8.06
C ILE A 182 7.32 -1.40 -9.07
N THR A 183 7.91 -2.55 -8.82
CA THR A 183 8.83 -3.25 -9.71
C THR A 183 8.24 -4.60 -10.12
N ASN A 184 8.84 -5.30 -11.08
CA ASN A 184 8.41 -6.66 -11.43
C ASN A 184 8.41 -7.62 -10.23
N GLN A 185 9.25 -7.40 -9.22
CA GLN A 185 9.49 -8.36 -8.14
C GLN A 185 8.84 -7.95 -6.81
N GLY A 186 8.34 -6.72 -6.70
CA GLY A 186 7.82 -6.21 -5.44
C GLY A 186 7.77 -4.70 -5.36
N ILE A 187 7.76 -4.19 -4.14
CA ILE A 187 7.59 -2.79 -3.80
C ILE A 187 8.92 -2.24 -3.30
N LYS A 188 9.31 -1.08 -3.82
CA LYS A 188 10.61 -0.49 -3.54
C LYS A 188 10.47 0.94 -3.04
N SER A 189 11.42 1.34 -2.20
CA SER A 189 11.72 2.73 -1.86
C SER A 189 13.24 2.93 -1.91
N ASN A 190 13.71 4.14 -1.64
CA ASN A 190 15.15 4.42 -1.54
C ASN A 190 15.81 3.64 -0.38
N GLN A 191 15.03 3.22 0.61
CA GLN A 191 15.54 2.65 1.85
C GLN A 191 15.36 1.14 1.94
N THR A 192 14.43 0.56 1.19
CA THR A 192 14.10 -0.85 1.34
C THR A 192 13.38 -1.42 0.11
N PHE A 193 13.32 -2.74 0.04
CA PHE A 193 12.62 -3.51 -0.97
C PHE A 193 11.88 -4.67 -0.31
N LEU A 194 10.59 -4.81 -0.61
CA LEU A 194 9.76 -5.92 -0.13
C LEU A 194 9.27 -6.70 -1.35
N SER A 195 9.58 -7.99 -1.44
CA SER A 195 9.15 -8.80 -2.58
C SER A 195 7.64 -9.10 -2.53
N PHE A 196 7.06 -9.43 -3.69
CA PHE A 196 5.67 -9.89 -3.73
C PHE A 196 5.47 -11.21 -2.99
N ASP A 197 6.47 -12.11 -2.99
CA ASP A 197 6.42 -13.35 -2.21
C ASP A 197 6.35 -13.10 -0.71
N GLU A 198 7.17 -12.16 -0.21
CA GLU A 198 7.17 -11.77 1.21
C GLU A 198 5.85 -11.10 1.60
N LEU A 199 5.35 -10.20 0.75
CA LEU A 199 4.07 -9.54 0.96
C LEU A 199 2.92 -10.56 0.94
N HIS A 200 2.93 -11.48 -0.01
CA HIS A 200 1.92 -12.52 -0.12
C HIS A 200 1.94 -13.44 1.10
N ALA A 201 3.12 -13.84 1.59
CA ALA A 201 3.26 -14.63 2.81
C ALA A 201 2.65 -13.92 4.04
N MET A 202 2.94 -12.63 4.24
CA MET A 202 2.34 -11.82 5.31
C MET A 202 0.82 -11.69 5.15
N MET A 203 0.33 -11.51 3.92
CA MET A 203 -1.10 -11.45 3.65
C MET A 203 -1.79 -12.78 3.99
N ARG A 204 -1.21 -13.93 3.64
CA ARG A 204 -1.73 -15.26 4.03
C ARG A 204 -1.76 -15.47 5.54
N GLU A 205 -0.78 -14.94 6.26
CA GLU A 205 -0.76 -14.99 7.73
C GLU A 205 -1.95 -14.22 8.33
N VAL A 206 -2.19 -12.99 7.89
CA VAL A 206 -3.34 -12.21 8.39
C VAL A 206 -4.68 -12.74 7.90
N GLU A 207 -4.72 -13.41 6.73
CA GLU A 207 -5.89 -14.17 6.26
C GLU A 207 -6.28 -15.25 7.28
N TYR A 208 -5.29 -16.05 7.70
CA TYR A 208 -5.48 -17.11 8.70
C TYR A 208 -5.94 -16.53 10.04
N ILE A 209 -5.31 -15.45 10.52
CA ILE A 209 -5.71 -14.78 11.76
C ILE A 209 -7.16 -14.28 11.67
N ALA A 210 -7.55 -13.67 10.56
CA ALA A 210 -8.90 -13.18 10.37
C ALA A 210 -9.93 -14.31 10.37
N ASP A 211 -9.61 -15.45 9.75
CA ASP A 211 -10.44 -16.65 9.80
C ASP A 211 -10.60 -17.18 11.22
N GLU A 212 -9.54 -17.22 12.03
CA GLU A 212 -9.61 -17.65 13.43
C GLU A 212 -10.47 -16.71 14.30
N ILE A 213 -10.43 -15.40 14.04
CA ILE A 213 -11.23 -14.42 14.80
C ILE A 213 -12.74 -14.59 14.55
N ILE A 214 -13.14 -15.00 13.33
CA ILE A 214 -14.55 -15.11 12.95
C ILE A 214 -15.15 -16.50 13.14
N LYS A 215 -14.37 -17.50 13.56
CA LYS A 215 -14.92 -18.82 13.93
C LYS A 215 -15.80 -18.72 15.18
#